data_AF-A0A432QT66-F1
#
_entry.id   AF-A0A432QT66-F1
#
_cell.length_a   1.000
_cell.length_b   1.000
_cell.length_c   1.000
_cell.angle_alpha   90.00
_cell.angle_beta   90.00
_cell.angle_gamma   90.00
#
_symmetry.space_group_name_H-M   'P 1'
#
loop_
_entity.id
_entity.type
_entity.pdbx_description
1 polymer ?
#
loop_
_entity_poly.entity_id
_entity_poly.type
_entity_poly.pdbx_seq_one_letter_code
_entity_poly.pdbx_strand_id
1 'polypeptide(L)'
;MQDVTVTVLGYSIDFDQAKQIAELLAIRDNEFASLVSWNDREKNIHSPQCLHCEIKGEPGWEVYGRNHGGRLRISINDDSFVFIYS
;
A
#
# COMPACT_ATOMS: atom_id res chain seq x y z
N MET A 1 -7.32 4.12 10.31
CA MET A 1 -7.13 3.64 8.93
C MET A 1 -7.84 2.30 8.87
N GLN A 2 -8.64 2.06 7.85
CA GLN A 2 -9.21 0.75 7.57
C GLN A 2 -8.12 -0.13 6.97
N ASP A 3 -8.04 -1.38 7.41
CA ASP A 3 -7.05 -2.34 6.93
C ASP A 3 -7.75 -3.46 6.15
N VAL A 4 -7.22 -3.76 4.97
CA VAL A 4 -7.68 -4.84 4.09
C VAL A 4 -6.49 -5.72 3.74
N THR A 5 -6.65 -7.03 3.89
CA THR A 5 -5.64 -8.03 3.51
C THR A 5 -6.16 -8.86 2.35
N VAL A 6 -5.33 -9.02 1.33
CA VAL A 6 -5.58 -9.86 0.16
C VAL A 6 -4.48 -10.91 0.08
N THR A 7 -4.86 -12.16 -0.14
CA THR A 7 -3.92 -13.25 -0.39
C THR A 7 -4.27 -13.91 -1.71
N VAL A 8 -3.30 -13.97 -2.63
CA VAL A 8 -3.41 -14.68 -3.90
C VAL A 8 -2.68 -16.00 -3.78
N LEU A 9 -3.38 -17.10 -4.01
CA LEU A 9 -2.85 -18.46 -3.91
C LEU A 9 -2.79 -19.10 -5.31
N GLY A 10 -1.72 -19.87 -5.56
CA GLY A 10 -1.55 -20.60 -6.83
C GLY A 10 -1.17 -19.71 -8.03
N TYR A 11 -0.91 -18.43 -7.80
CA TYR A 11 -0.47 -17.49 -8.83
C TYR A 11 0.47 -16.45 -8.23
N SER A 12 1.57 -16.14 -8.92
CA SER A 12 2.48 -15.06 -8.55
C SER A 12 2.00 -13.78 -9.21
N ILE A 13 1.83 -12.72 -8.42
CA ILE A 13 1.46 -11.40 -8.94
C ILE A 13 2.65 -10.45 -8.89
N ASP A 14 2.76 -9.60 -9.90
CA ASP A 14 3.72 -8.50 -9.90
C ASP A 14 3.11 -7.22 -9.27
N PHE A 15 3.92 -6.17 -9.19
CA PHE A 15 3.53 -4.89 -8.62
C PHE A 15 2.32 -4.26 -9.34
N ASP A 16 2.28 -4.31 -10.67
CA ASP A 16 1.23 -3.65 -11.45
C ASP A 16 -0.10 -4.38 -11.25
N GLN A 17 -0.08 -5.72 -11.21
CA GLN A 17 -1.23 -6.55 -10.86
C GLN A 17 -1.70 -6.30 -9.43
N ALA A 18 -0.78 -6.26 -8.47
CA ALA A 18 -1.08 -5.97 -7.07
C ALA A 18 -1.73 -4.58 -6.92
N LYS A 19 -1.17 -3.57 -7.61
CA LYS A 19 -1.69 -2.20 -7.61
C LYS A 19 -3.10 -2.13 -8.22
N GLN A 20 -3.36 -2.83 -9.32
CA GLN A 20 -4.70 -2.88 -9.92
C GLN A 20 -5.74 -3.50 -8.97
N ILE A 21 -5.38 -4.59 -8.27
CA ILE A 21 -6.24 -5.20 -7.25
C ILE A 21 -6.54 -4.18 -6.13
N ALA A 22 -5.50 -3.48 -5.64
CA ALA A 22 -5.65 -2.48 -4.59
C ALA A 22 -6.50 -1.29 -5.04
N GLU A 23 -6.31 -0.80 -6.26
CA GLU A 23 -7.08 0.31 -6.83
C GLU A 23 -8.56 -0.03 -6.96
N LEU A 24 -8.89 -1.23 -7.47
CA LEU A 24 -10.27 -1.70 -7.58
C LEU A 24 -10.98 -1.78 -6.20
N LEU A 25 -10.24 -2.15 -5.15
CA LEU A 25 -10.76 -2.17 -3.79
C LEU A 25 -10.94 -0.76 -3.23
N ALA A 26 -10.01 0.15 -3.51
CA ALA A 26 -10.03 1.52 -3.01
C ALA A 26 -11.18 2.34 -3.61
N ILE A 27 -11.41 2.23 -4.92
CA ILE A 27 -12.44 3.01 -5.61
C ILE A 27 -13.86 2.49 -5.37
N ARG A 28 -14.00 1.30 -4.77
CA ARG A 28 -15.30 0.63 -4.57
C ARG A 28 -16.27 1.47 -3.73
N ASP A 29 -15.77 2.07 -2.67
CA ASP A 29 -16.56 2.88 -1.73
C ASP A 29 -16.26 4.38 -1.84
N ASN A 30 -15.21 4.75 -2.58
CA ASN A 30 -14.80 6.13 -2.84
C ASN A 30 -14.15 6.26 -4.21
N GLU A 31 -14.90 6.67 -5.24
CA GLU A 31 -14.40 6.84 -6.62
C GLU A 31 -13.23 7.85 -6.74
N PHE A 32 -13.04 8.70 -5.74
CA PHE A 32 -11.95 9.69 -5.69
C PHE A 32 -10.75 9.22 -4.86
N ALA A 33 -10.73 7.96 -4.42
CA ALA A 33 -9.61 7.41 -3.66
C ALA A 33 -8.31 7.54 -4.47
N SER A 34 -7.32 8.19 -3.88
CA SER A 34 -6.01 8.44 -4.50
C SER A 34 -4.91 7.69 -3.75
N LEU A 35 -3.94 7.17 -4.49
CA LEU A 35 -2.81 6.44 -3.91
C LEU A 35 -1.86 7.43 -3.23
N VAL A 36 -1.73 7.34 -1.91
CA VAL A 36 -0.92 8.24 -1.07
C VAL A 36 0.51 7.74 -0.92
N SER A 37 0.67 6.44 -0.67
CA SER A 37 1.98 5.79 -0.50
C SER A 37 1.88 4.30 -0.79
N TRP A 38 3.01 3.68 -1.09
CA TRP A 38 3.07 2.24 -1.37
C TRP A 38 4.44 1.66 -1.08
N ASN A 39 4.52 0.34 -0.94
CA ASN A 39 5.74 -0.43 -0.74
C ASN A 39 5.72 -1.73 -1.56
N ASP A 40 6.83 -2.02 -2.24
CA ASP A 40 7.19 -3.30 -2.85
C ASP A 40 8.36 -3.85 -2.03
N ARG A 41 8.06 -4.83 -1.17
CA ARG A 41 9.03 -5.38 -0.22
C ARG A 41 10.13 -6.15 -0.94
N GLU A 42 9.79 -6.92 -1.98
CA GLU A 42 10.75 -7.77 -2.68
C GLU A 42 11.83 -6.95 -3.39
N LYS A 43 11.43 -5.82 -3.98
CA LYS A 43 12.37 -4.89 -4.63
C LYS A 43 12.96 -3.86 -3.67
N ASN A 44 12.50 -3.82 -2.42
CA ASN A 44 12.87 -2.82 -1.42
C ASN A 44 12.72 -1.38 -1.95
N ILE A 45 11.60 -1.11 -2.61
CA ILE A 45 11.24 0.21 -3.14
C ILE A 45 9.87 0.61 -2.62
N HIS A 46 9.70 1.91 -2.41
CA HIS A 46 8.48 2.50 -1.89
C HIS A 46 8.28 3.90 -2.42
N SER A 47 7.10 4.47 -2.20
CA SER A 47 6.82 5.87 -2.45
C SER A 47 6.17 6.51 -1.22
N PRO A 48 6.59 7.73 -0.84
CA PRO A 48 7.67 8.53 -1.43
C PRO A 48 9.08 7.93 -1.25
N GLN A 49 9.90 7.92 -2.31
CA GLN A 49 11.24 7.29 -2.29
C GLN A 49 12.22 7.94 -1.31
N CYS A 50 12.06 9.22 -0.98
CA CYS A 50 12.98 9.95 -0.10
C CYS A 50 12.90 9.53 1.38
N LEU A 51 11.92 8.71 1.76
CA LEU A 51 11.68 8.31 3.14
C LEU A 51 12.40 6.99 3.46
N HIS A 52 13.68 7.07 3.77
CA HIS A 52 14.49 5.89 4.13
C HIS A 52 14.57 5.64 5.64
N CYS A 53 14.03 6.54 6.47
CA CYS A 53 14.08 6.41 7.92
C CYS A 53 12.85 5.68 8.47
N GLU A 54 13.06 4.98 9.58
CA GLU A 54 11.98 4.51 10.44
C GLU A 54 11.61 5.61 11.44
N ILE A 55 10.31 5.77 11.68
CA ILE A 55 9.79 6.69 12.68
C ILE A 55 9.14 5.83 13.77
N LYS A 56 9.80 5.77 14.93
CA LYS A 56 9.36 4.95 16.08
C LYS A 56 9.20 3.45 15.75
N GLY A 57 10.05 2.92 14.87
CA GLY A 57 10.02 1.51 14.45
C GLY A 57 9.00 1.19 13.36
N GLU A 58 8.30 2.19 12.83
CA GLU A 58 7.43 2.05 11.65
C GLU A 58 8.15 2.59 10.40
N PRO A 59 7.99 1.96 9.22
CA PRO A 59 8.56 2.47 7.98
C PRO A 59 8.08 3.89 7.66
N GLY A 60 8.99 4.78 7.24
CA GLY A 60 8.67 6.18 6.98
C GLY A 60 7.57 6.39 5.95
N TRP A 61 7.51 5.56 4.90
CA TRP A 61 6.46 5.60 3.88
C TRP A 61 5.08 5.28 4.45
N GLU A 62 4.99 4.40 5.44
CA GLU A 62 3.74 4.00 6.07
C GLU A 62 3.22 5.10 7.00
N VAL A 63 4.13 5.68 7.80
CA VAL A 63 3.84 6.85 8.63
C VAL A 63 3.42 8.05 7.76
N TYR A 64 4.07 8.25 6.62
CA TYR A 64 3.70 9.28 5.65
C TYR A 64 2.28 9.07 5.14
N GLY A 65 1.95 7.87 4.65
CA GLY A 65 0.61 7.53 4.15
C GLY A 65 -0.48 7.84 5.17
N ARG A 66 -0.28 7.40 6.42
CA ARG A 66 -1.20 7.65 7.53
C ARG A 66 -1.42 9.14 7.82
N ASN A 67 -0.36 9.95 7.72
CA ASN A 67 -0.41 11.38 8.05
C ASN A 67 -0.82 12.28 6.87
N HIS A 68 -0.73 11.81 5.62
CA HIS A 68 -1.02 12.58 4.41
C HIS A 68 -2.35 12.17 3.76
N GLY A 69 -3.35 11.93 4.60
CA GLY A 69 -4.71 11.67 4.14
C GLY A 69 -5.06 10.21 3.90
N GLY A 70 -4.13 9.26 4.09
CA GLY A 70 -4.42 7.83 3.96
C GLY A 70 -5.49 7.37 4.96
N ARG A 71 -6.53 6.71 4.44
CA ARG A 71 -7.63 6.13 5.23
C ARG A 71 -7.82 4.64 5.00
N LEU A 72 -7.26 4.08 3.93
CA LEU A 72 -7.34 2.67 3.59
C LEU A 72 -5.92 2.10 3.35
N ARG A 73 -5.55 1.06 4.10
CA ARG A 73 -4.31 0.29 3.91
C ARG A 73 -4.67 -1.07 3.32
N ILE A 74 -4.11 -1.39 2.17
CA ILE A 74 -4.31 -2.65 1.48
C ILE A 74 -2.98 -3.40 1.48
N SER A 75 -2.95 -4.51 2.20
CA SER A 75 -1.86 -5.49 2.23
C SER A 75 -2.14 -6.59 1.21
N ILE A 76 -1.16 -6.92 0.38
CA ILE A 76 -1.25 -8.04 -0.55
C ILE A 76 -0.09 -9.00 -0.31
N ASN A 77 -0.43 -10.29 -0.15
CA ASN A 77 0.49 -11.39 0.11
C ASN A 77 1.43 -11.11 1.30
N ASP A 78 0.86 -10.95 2.49
CA ASP A 78 1.60 -10.72 3.75
C ASP A 78 2.56 -9.51 3.68
N ASP A 79 2.02 -8.37 3.23
CA ASP A 79 2.75 -7.12 3.03
C ASP A 79 3.91 -7.20 2.02
N SER A 80 3.94 -8.20 1.13
CA SER A 80 4.82 -8.19 -0.06
C SER A 80 4.59 -6.93 -0.89
N PHE A 81 3.32 -6.54 -1.03
CA PHE A 81 2.93 -5.22 -1.52
C PHE A 81 1.99 -4.55 -0.51
N VAL A 82 2.19 -3.25 -0.28
CA VAL A 82 1.30 -2.43 0.54
C VAL A 82 0.93 -1.18 -0.23
N PHE A 83 -0.35 -0.82 -0.22
CA PHE A 83 -0.87 0.40 -0.83
C PHE A 83 -1.73 1.15 0.17
N ILE A 84 -1.52 2.45 0.32
CA ILE A 84 -2.30 3.32 1.20
C ILE A 84 -3.04 4.34 0.35
N TYR A 85 -4.37 4.31 0.42
CA TYR A 85 -5.28 5.20 -0.31
C TYR A 85 -5.99 6.17 0.65
N SER A 86 -6.40 7.33 0.12
CA SER A 86 -7.17 8.37 0.82
C SER A 86 -8.65 8.04 1.00
#